data_AF-A0A433R0B3-F1
#
_entry.id   AF-A0A433R0B3-F1
#
_cell.length_a   1.000
_cell.length_b   1.000
_cell.length_c   1.000
_cell.angle_alpha   90.00
_cell.angle_beta   90.00
_cell.angle_gamma   90.00
#
_symmetry.space_group_name_H-M   'P 1'
#
loop_
_entity.id
_entity.type
_entity.pdbx_description
1 polymer ?
#
loop_
_entity_poly.entity_id
_entity_poly.type
_entity_poly.pdbx_seq_one_letter_code
_entity_poly.pdbx_strand_id
1 'polypeptide(L)'
;MIPIAEDDVQLFNQIAQLRQQLSTERDKQRHSQQSLVDQLQRSDSQLHAVLDARAQLESDYNELLEVASDLTPQVASMEFMVKSLAERVEAYPAELHRRRQMVQKLVVLVAVQQRALARLMHMAECEAQRCETVARSVDEAREKQKHVSEWTTEVFRNNDQVATEQAEYERECRELQELMEDEYKPYIADLEKLLSLGEIEAKWREIEQQEREILVESFMQKAQLLEKANTRNALAELEERCDAIYSKTTDLYMRLNEQNRIRELTDKLGDLCLKPPEWGMITLRTVMRTNINYAALLRRGGEVKLSTVQCSDTAFAITATKARFKFALERPWAHGDFRCVFHVRDQNKNDYVGKVFILRRGLHKDTWCAHRVIKSTVLARLAGHAFEKPVGVAMKVLRASATKWKLNFCEGFLVEIEDPLPKSSMRENEADNMTCMMMEEKLDAVKYKKYTSSFGKLASESNDAEGDDVARVCEVVDAFSHWTWHTSNKRFMIVDHQGVYTVEGSVHKLKLTDPMTSGRNLVTNAMETTGAMESRHILGITYAEGYASNWESRKQGCSRVKTKRI
;
A
#
# COMPACT_ATOMS: atom_id res chain seq x y z
N MET A 1 100.89 42.49 133.21
CA MET A 1 100.53 41.67 132.03
C MET A 1 99.98 40.38 132.58
N ILE A 2 98.65 40.25 132.53
CA ILE A 2 97.91 39.12 133.11
C ILE A 2 98.16 37.88 132.21
N PRO A 3 98.44 36.70 132.80
CA PRO A 3 98.78 35.49 132.06
C PRO A 3 97.55 34.97 131.32
N ILE A 4 97.71 34.60 130.06
CA ILE A 4 96.82 33.59 129.46
C ILE A 4 97.45 32.26 129.84
N ALA A 5 96.80 31.50 130.71
CA ALA A 5 97.23 30.14 131.04
C ALA A 5 97.19 29.30 129.75
N GLU A 6 98.18 28.41 129.55
CA GLU A 6 98.21 27.49 128.41
C GLU A 6 96.90 26.68 128.26
N ASP A 7 96.18 26.48 129.37
CA ASP A 7 94.88 25.83 129.43
C ASP A 7 93.77 26.60 128.69
N ASP A 8 93.77 27.94 128.72
CA ASP A 8 92.76 28.75 128.02
C ASP A 8 92.97 28.70 126.50
N VAL A 9 94.22 28.68 126.03
CA VAL A 9 94.54 28.54 124.59
C VAL A 9 94.16 27.16 124.07
N GLN A 10 94.36 26.10 124.86
CA GLN A 10 93.89 24.76 124.51
C GLN A 10 92.37 24.67 124.45
N LEU A 11 91.66 25.30 125.40
CA LEU A 11 90.19 25.37 125.39
C LEU A 11 89.66 26.16 124.19
N PHE A 12 90.26 27.30 123.84
CA PHE A 12 89.86 28.05 122.65
C PHE A 12 90.11 27.27 121.36
N ASN A 13 91.21 26.52 121.27
CA ASN A 13 91.49 25.66 120.12
C ASN A 13 90.51 24.48 120.03
N GLN A 14 90.16 23.85 121.16
CA GLN A 14 89.14 22.79 121.19
C GLN A 14 87.74 23.32 120.82
N ILE A 15 87.36 24.51 121.31
CA ILE A 15 86.10 25.16 120.95
C ILE A 15 86.07 25.52 119.45
N ALA A 16 87.19 26.01 118.90
CA ALA A 16 87.30 26.30 117.47
C ALA A 16 87.20 25.03 116.62
N GLN A 17 87.88 23.94 117.02
CA GLN A 17 87.78 22.64 116.35
C GLN A 17 86.37 22.07 116.42
N LEU A 18 85.71 22.12 117.58
CA LEU A 18 84.33 21.67 117.74
C LEU A 18 83.37 22.49 116.89
N ARG A 19 83.54 23.83 116.83
CA ARG A 19 82.73 24.70 115.95
C ARG A 19 82.94 24.37 114.48
N GLN A 20 84.17 24.07 114.06
CA GLN A 20 84.48 23.68 112.70
C GLN A 20 83.87 22.30 112.36
N GLN A 21 83.97 21.33 113.27
CA GLN A 21 83.32 20.02 113.12
C GLN A 21 81.80 20.15 113.03
N LEU A 22 81.18 20.96 113.91
CA LEU A 22 79.74 21.24 113.88
C LEU A 22 79.31 21.93 112.59
N SER A 23 80.12 22.87 112.07
CA SER A 23 79.88 23.49 110.75
C SER A 23 79.94 22.45 109.64
N THR A 24 80.99 21.64 109.57
CA THR A 24 81.11 20.62 108.52
C THR A 24 79.99 19.58 108.58
N GLU A 25 79.56 19.19 109.77
CA GLU A 25 78.49 18.20 109.92
C GLU A 25 77.11 18.80 109.62
N ARG A 26 76.91 20.08 109.94
CA ARG A 26 75.71 20.82 109.56
C ARG A 26 75.64 21.04 108.04
N ASP A 27 76.78 21.27 107.40
CA ASP A 27 76.86 21.40 105.94
C ASP A 27 76.65 20.05 105.24
N LYS A 28 77.18 18.95 105.78
CA LYS A 28 76.86 17.59 105.30
C LYS A 28 75.39 17.25 105.48
N GLN A 29 74.79 17.57 106.63
CA GLN A 29 73.35 17.37 106.85
C GLN A 29 72.51 18.21 105.90
N ARG A 30 72.89 19.47 105.66
CA ARG A 30 72.23 20.31 104.65
C ARG A 30 72.34 19.73 103.24
N HIS A 31 73.51 19.25 102.82
CA HIS A 31 73.68 18.63 101.50
C HIS A 31 72.89 17.32 101.37
N SER A 32 72.85 16.50 102.43
CA SER A 32 72.04 15.28 102.47
C SER A 32 70.54 15.60 102.38
N GLN A 33 70.08 16.61 103.15
CA GLN A 33 68.69 17.08 103.09
C GLN A 33 68.35 17.68 101.72
N GLN A 34 69.24 18.48 101.13
CA GLN A 34 69.05 19.04 99.80
C GLN A 34 68.96 17.93 98.73
N SER A 35 69.85 16.93 98.80
CA SER A 35 69.82 15.77 97.90
C SER A 35 68.55 14.94 98.06
N LEU A 36 68.02 14.80 99.27
CA LEU A 36 66.74 14.14 99.54
C LEU A 36 65.57 14.94 98.98
N VAL A 37 65.58 16.27 99.13
CA VAL A 37 64.58 17.17 98.54
C VAL A 37 64.60 17.09 97.01
N ASP A 38 65.78 17.10 96.40
CA ASP A 38 65.91 16.98 94.94
C ASP A 38 65.44 15.61 94.43
N GLN A 39 65.70 14.53 95.19
CA GLN A 39 65.18 13.19 94.86
C GLN A 39 63.66 13.12 95.01
N LEU A 40 63.10 13.70 96.07
CA LEU A 40 61.66 13.81 96.28
C LEU A 40 61.00 14.60 95.15
N GLN A 41 61.56 15.74 94.75
CA GLN A 41 61.05 16.55 93.64
C GLN A 41 61.10 15.81 92.30
N ARG A 42 62.15 15.03 92.04
CA ARG A 42 62.22 14.17 90.84
C ARG A 42 61.17 13.06 90.88
N SER A 43 61.00 12.41 92.02
CA SER A 43 59.98 11.37 92.20
C SER A 43 58.57 11.95 92.06
N ASP A 44 58.34 13.16 92.57
CA ASP A 44 57.07 13.88 92.48
C ASP A 44 56.77 14.28 91.03
N SER A 45 57.78 14.78 90.30
CA SER A 45 57.68 15.08 88.87
C SER A 45 57.40 13.83 88.03
N GLN A 46 58.01 12.69 88.37
CA GLN A 46 57.74 11.40 87.71
C GLN A 46 56.34 10.89 88.02
N LEU A 47 55.88 11.06 89.27
CA LEU A 47 54.53 10.68 89.66
C LEU A 47 53.48 11.53 88.92
N HIS A 48 53.71 12.84 88.80
CA HIS A 48 52.86 13.72 87.99
C HIS A 48 52.82 13.28 86.51
N ALA A 49 53.97 12.98 85.90
CA ALA A 49 54.02 12.49 84.53
C ALA A 49 53.25 11.16 84.33
N VAL A 50 53.31 10.25 85.31
CA VAL A 50 52.56 8.99 85.27
C VAL A 50 51.07 9.22 85.47
N LEU A 51 50.68 10.14 86.35
CA LEU A 51 49.28 10.52 86.56
C LEU A 51 48.70 11.18 85.31
N ASP A 52 49.45 12.06 84.65
CA ASP A 52 49.05 12.70 83.39
C ASP A 52 48.91 11.66 82.26
N ALA A 53 49.87 10.74 82.14
CA ALA A 53 49.80 9.65 81.15
C ALA A 53 48.61 8.71 81.41
N ARG A 54 48.29 8.44 82.68
CA ARG A 54 47.11 7.66 83.06
C ARG A 54 45.81 8.40 82.73
N ALA A 55 45.73 9.70 83.02
CA ALA A 55 44.57 10.50 82.67
C ALA A 55 44.36 10.55 81.15
N GLN A 56 45.45 10.63 80.37
CA GLN A 56 45.40 10.55 78.91
C GLN A 56 44.89 9.17 78.44
N LEU A 57 45.40 8.07 79.00
CA LEU A 57 44.93 6.73 78.65
C LEU A 57 43.48 6.48 79.04
N GLU A 58 43.01 7.01 80.18
CA GLU A 58 41.60 6.96 80.58
C GLU A 58 40.73 7.79 79.62
N SER A 59 41.22 8.94 79.15
CA SER A 59 40.56 9.74 78.11
C SER A 59 40.47 8.97 76.78
N ASP A 60 41.58 8.43 76.28
CA ASP A 60 41.64 7.69 75.03
C ASP A 60 40.76 6.42 75.07
N TYR A 61 40.70 5.74 76.22
CA TYR A 61 39.84 4.58 76.44
C TYR A 61 38.35 4.96 76.39
N ASN A 62 37.97 6.08 77.00
CA ASN A 62 36.60 6.57 76.96
C ASN A 62 36.19 7.01 75.54
N GLU A 63 37.10 7.66 74.80
CA GLU A 63 36.87 8.05 73.41
C GLU A 63 36.70 6.81 72.51
N LEU A 64 37.50 5.76 72.71
CA LEU A 64 37.35 4.49 72.00
C LEU A 64 36.03 3.77 72.34
N LEU A 65 35.58 3.84 73.59
CA LEU A 65 34.27 3.32 74.01
C LEU A 65 33.12 4.08 73.34
N GLU A 66 33.24 5.40 73.23
CA GLU A 66 32.24 6.25 72.54
C GLU A 66 32.20 5.93 71.04
N VAL A 67 33.36 5.82 70.38
CA VAL A 67 33.44 5.40 68.97
C VAL A 67 32.88 3.98 68.77
N ALA A 68 33.16 3.04 69.67
CA ALA A 68 32.60 1.69 69.60
C ALA A 68 31.07 1.69 69.81
N SER A 69 30.58 2.53 70.74
CA SER A 69 29.14 2.75 70.97
C SER A 69 28.46 3.34 69.74
N ASP A 70 29.12 4.25 69.02
CA ASP A 70 28.59 4.86 67.78
C ASP A 70 28.62 3.92 66.58
N LEU A 71 29.62 3.03 66.51
CA LEU A 71 29.74 2.03 65.45
C LEU A 71 28.73 0.89 65.60
N THR A 72 28.35 0.52 66.83
CA THR A 72 27.40 -0.56 67.11
C THR A 72 26.03 -0.39 66.42
N PRO A 73 25.33 0.77 66.53
CA PRO A 73 24.08 0.99 65.82
C PRO A 73 24.26 1.13 64.31
N GLN A 74 25.43 1.58 63.83
CA GLN A 74 25.73 1.62 62.39
C GLN A 74 25.88 0.23 61.80
N VAL A 75 26.57 -0.68 62.49
CA VAL A 75 26.69 -2.10 62.11
C VAL A 75 25.32 -2.77 62.15
N ALA A 76 24.53 -2.55 63.20
CA ALA A 76 23.15 -3.08 63.27
C ALA A 76 22.25 -2.54 62.13
N SER A 77 22.40 -1.26 61.78
CA SER A 77 21.72 -0.64 60.63
C SER A 77 22.16 -1.23 59.29
N MET A 78 23.46 -1.46 59.10
CA MET A 78 23.99 -2.13 57.92
C MET A 78 23.51 -3.58 57.82
N GLU A 79 23.50 -4.34 58.92
CA GLU A 79 22.95 -5.71 58.95
C GLU A 79 21.46 -5.74 58.59
N PHE A 80 20.67 -4.79 59.09
CA PHE A 80 19.27 -4.63 58.71
C PHE A 80 19.11 -4.27 57.22
N MET A 81 19.93 -3.35 56.71
CA MET A 81 19.93 -2.97 55.30
C MET A 81 20.32 -4.14 54.38
N VAL A 82 21.28 -4.97 54.79
CA VAL A 82 21.73 -6.17 54.07
C VAL A 82 20.65 -7.26 54.09
N LYS A 83 20.03 -7.53 55.24
CA LYS A 83 18.90 -8.47 55.34
C LYS A 83 17.70 -8.04 54.49
N SER A 84 17.35 -6.75 54.52
CA SER A 84 16.28 -6.19 53.68
C SER A 84 16.68 -5.98 52.22
N LEU A 85 17.95 -6.10 51.87
CA LEU A 85 18.42 -6.01 50.48
C LEU A 85 17.96 -7.22 49.68
N ALA A 86 18.00 -8.43 50.27
CA ALA A 86 17.56 -9.65 49.63
C ALA A 86 16.06 -9.59 49.24
N GLU A 87 15.21 -9.18 50.20
CA GLU A 87 13.78 -9.00 49.96
C GLU A 87 13.49 -7.88 48.93
N ARG A 88 14.24 -6.76 48.98
CA ARG A 88 14.09 -5.67 48.01
C ARG A 88 14.59 -6.07 46.61
N VAL A 89 15.67 -6.85 46.51
CA VAL A 89 16.21 -7.36 45.24
C VAL A 89 15.27 -8.42 44.64
N GLU A 90 14.60 -9.23 45.46
CA GLU A 90 13.55 -10.17 44.99
C GLU A 90 12.26 -9.44 44.57
N ALA A 91 11.87 -8.36 45.24
CA ALA A 91 10.67 -7.58 44.91
C ALA A 91 10.88 -6.60 43.72
N TYR A 92 12.13 -6.18 43.47
CA TYR A 92 12.46 -5.20 42.43
C TYR A 92 12.05 -5.64 41.01
N PRO A 93 12.26 -6.90 40.57
CA PRO A 93 11.76 -7.39 39.29
C PRO A 93 10.24 -7.28 39.15
N ALA A 94 9.48 -7.54 40.22
CA ALA A 94 8.01 -7.47 40.21
C ALA A 94 7.52 -6.02 40.11
N GLU A 95 8.14 -5.10 40.86
CA GLU A 95 7.85 -3.65 40.82
C GLU A 95 8.18 -3.06 39.43
N LEU A 96 9.34 -3.44 38.86
CA LEU A 96 9.77 -3.01 37.53
C LEU A 96 8.87 -3.58 36.43
N HIS A 97 8.38 -4.81 36.59
CA HIS A 97 7.37 -5.41 35.71
C HIS A 97 6.03 -4.65 35.79
N ARG A 98 5.58 -4.30 37.00
CA ARG A 98 4.35 -3.52 37.23
C ARG A 98 4.42 -2.13 36.60
N ARG A 99 5.55 -1.42 36.75
CA ARG A 99 5.79 -0.12 36.10
C ARG A 99 5.82 -0.24 34.58
N ARG A 100 6.47 -1.27 34.02
CA ARG A 100 6.46 -1.55 32.57
C ARG A 100 5.04 -1.79 32.05
N GLN A 101 4.23 -2.56 32.77
CA GLN A 101 2.82 -2.78 32.41
C GLN A 101 2.00 -1.47 32.45
N MET A 102 2.23 -0.61 33.43
CA MET A 102 1.55 0.69 33.52
C MET A 102 1.93 1.63 32.35
N VAL A 103 3.22 1.71 32.02
CA VAL A 103 3.70 2.47 30.86
C VAL A 103 3.12 1.92 29.56
N GLN A 104 3.06 0.59 29.40
CA GLN A 104 2.42 -0.05 28.25
C GLN A 104 0.93 0.33 28.15
N LYS A 105 0.19 0.31 29.26
CA LYS A 105 -1.23 0.72 29.29
C LYS A 105 -1.41 2.19 28.89
N LEU A 106 -0.54 3.09 29.36
CA LEU A 106 -0.57 4.51 29.00
C LEU A 106 -0.25 4.73 27.51
N VAL A 107 0.75 4.05 26.96
CA VAL A 107 1.09 4.12 25.52
C VAL A 107 -0.07 3.64 24.66
N VAL A 108 -0.75 2.55 25.07
CA VAL A 108 -1.94 2.07 24.38
C VAL A 108 -3.07 3.10 24.43
N LEU A 109 -3.29 3.75 25.58
CA LEU A 109 -4.32 4.78 25.73
C LEU A 109 -4.07 5.99 24.80
N VAL A 110 -2.82 6.46 24.74
CA VAL A 110 -2.42 7.57 23.86
C VAL A 110 -2.61 7.19 22.38
N ALA A 111 -2.24 5.96 21.99
CA ALA A 111 -2.44 5.49 20.63
C ALA A 111 -3.94 5.42 20.25
N VAL A 112 -4.80 5.02 21.19
CA VAL A 112 -6.26 5.02 20.99
C VAL A 112 -6.79 6.45 20.84
N GLN A 113 -6.31 7.40 21.64
CA GLN A 113 -6.71 8.82 21.55
C GLN A 113 -6.26 9.46 20.23
N GLN A 114 -5.00 9.26 19.81
CA GLN A 114 -4.50 9.75 18.52
C GLN A 114 -5.29 9.19 17.34
N ARG A 115 -5.72 7.93 17.44
CA ARG A 115 -6.55 7.29 16.42
C ARG A 115 -7.97 7.83 16.37
N ALA A 116 -8.58 8.10 17.52
CA ALA A 116 -9.90 8.71 17.57
C ALA A 116 -9.87 10.11 16.91
N LEU A 117 -8.83 10.90 17.20
CA LEU A 117 -8.60 12.20 16.57
C LEU A 117 -8.42 12.10 15.06
N ALA A 118 -7.57 11.20 14.57
CA ALA A 118 -7.35 11.02 13.13
C ALA A 118 -8.64 10.62 12.38
N ARG A 119 -9.50 9.80 13.01
CA ARG A 119 -10.81 9.43 12.45
C ARG A 119 -11.77 10.61 12.39
N LEU A 120 -11.83 11.42 13.45
CA LEU A 120 -12.66 12.63 13.47
C LEU A 120 -12.19 13.63 12.41
N MET A 121 -10.88 13.81 12.22
CA MET A 121 -10.33 14.65 11.15
C MET A 121 -10.71 14.13 9.77
N HIS A 122 -10.58 12.83 9.52
CA HIS A 122 -10.97 12.25 8.24
C HIS A 122 -12.47 12.34 7.97
N MET A 123 -13.32 12.15 9.00
CA MET A 123 -14.76 12.35 8.87
C MET A 123 -15.10 13.80 8.50
N ALA A 124 -14.43 14.78 9.11
CA ALA A 124 -14.61 16.19 8.77
C ALA A 124 -14.20 16.50 7.31
N GLU A 125 -13.09 15.92 6.82
CA GLU A 125 -12.68 16.05 5.42
C GLU A 125 -13.68 15.42 4.45
N CYS A 126 -14.19 14.22 4.77
CA CYS A 126 -15.22 13.56 3.96
C CYS A 126 -16.52 14.35 3.93
N GLU A 127 -16.92 14.97 5.04
CA GLU A 127 -18.09 15.83 5.12
C GLU A 127 -17.91 17.10 4.28
N ALA A 128 -16.73 17.73 4.34
CA ALA A 128 -16.40 18.87 3.48
C ALA A 128 -16.47 18.50 1.99
N GLN A 129 -15.90 17.36 1.59
CA GLN A 129 -15.98 16.87 0.20
C GLN A 129 -17.41 16.56 -0.23
N ARG A 130 -18.23 15.99 0.67
CA ARG A 130 -19.65 15.76 0.40
C ARG A 130 -20.38 17.07 0.18
N CYS A 131 -20.16 18.08 1.03
CA CYS A 131 -20.75 19.41 0.86
C CYS A 131 -20.35 20.04 -0.48
N GLU A 132 -19.08 19.94 -0.87
CA GLU A 132 -18.58 20.46 -2.15
C GLU A 132 -19.21 19.73 -3.36
N THR A 133 -19.37 18.42 -3.26
CA THR A 133 -20.00 17.61 -4.33
C THR A 133 -21.48 17.95 -4.46
N VAL A 134 -22.18 18.12 -3.34
CA VAL A 134 -23.59 18.54 -3.33
C VAL A 134 -23.73 19.94 -3.95
N ALA A 135 -22.86 20.89 -3.58
CA ALA A 135 -22.86 22.23 -4.18
C ALA A 135 -22.68 22.18 -5.71
N ARG A 136 -21.68 21.43 -6.21
CA ARG A 136 -21.47 21.23 -7.66
C ARG A 136 -22.68 20.61 -8.36
N SER A 137 -23.29 19.59 -7.76
CA SER A 137 -24.48 18.96 -8.35
C SER A 137 -25.68 19.91 -8.42
N VAL A 138 -25.83 20.81 -7.45
CA VAL A 138 -26.88 21.84 -7.46
C VAL A 138 -26.60 22.89 -8.54
N ASP A 139 -25.35 23.32 -8.72
CA ASP A 139 -24.98 24.27 -9.77
C ASP A 139 -25.18 23.67 -11.17
N GLU A 140 -24.79 22.40 -11.38
CA GLU A 140 -25.05 21.69 -12.63
C GLU A 140 -26.56 21.54 -12.91
N ALA A 141 -27.37 21.27 -11.88
CA ALA A 141 -28.82 21.21 -12.01
C ALA A 141 -29.43 22.57 -12.38
N ARG A 142 -28.89 23.67 -11.82
CA ARG A 142 -29.31 25.04 -12.16
C ARG A 142 -28.97 25.40 -13.60
N GLU A 143 -27.78 25.06 -14.08
CA GLU A 143 -27.40 25.29 -15.49
C GLU A 143 -28.28 24.48 -16.45
N LYS A 144 -28.58 23.21 -16.13
CA LYS A 144 -29.53 22.41 -16.91
C LYS A 144 -30.93 23.04 -16.91
N GLN A 145 -31.40 23.52 -15.76
CA GLN A 145 -32.69 24.20 -15.68
C GLN A 145 -32.72 25.48 -16.52
N LYS A 146 -31.63 26.26 -16.51
CA LYS A 146 -31.49 27.45 -17.34
C LYS A 146 -31.54 27.10 -18.83
N HIS A 147 -30.79 26.09 -19.26
CA HIS A 147 -30.80 25.62 -20.65
C HIS A 147 -32.19 25.12 -21.09
N VAL A 148 -32.90 24.39 -20.21
CA VAL A 148 -34.28 23.95 -20.49
C VAL A 148 -35.22 25.14 -20.62
N SER A 149 -35.07 26.16 -19.77
CA SER A 149 -35.86 27.39 -19.85
C SER A 149 -35.59 28.15 -21.15
N GLU A 150 -34.33 28.34 -21.52
CA GLU A 150 -33.93 29.00 -22.77
C GLU A 150 -34.46 28.26 -24.00
N TRP A 151 -34.33 26.93 -24.02
CA TRP A 151 -34.88 26.09 -25.09
C TRP A 151 -36.41 26.18 -25.16
N THR A 152 -37.09 26.19 -24.01
CA THR A 152 -38.55 26.32 -23.95
C THR A 152 -39.01 27.68 -24.50
N THR A 153 -38.30 28.76 -24.16
CA THR A 153 -38.57 30.10 -24.74
C THR A 153 -38.40 30.10 -26.26
N GLU A 154 -37.35 29.45 -26.78
CA GLU A 154 -37.13 29.36 -28.23
C GLU A 154 -38.20 28.53 -28.94
N VAL A 155 -38.65 27.43 -28.32
CA VAL A 155 -39.77 26.63 -28.85
C VAL A 155 -41.06 27.45 -28.91
N PHE A 156 -41.36 28.24 -27.87
CA PHE A 156 -42.53 29.13 -27.90
C PHE A 156 -42.39 30.19 -29.00
N ARG A 157 -41.20 30.79 -29.16
CA ARG A 157 -40.93 31.78 -30.23
C ARG A 157 -41.14 31.19 -31.62
N ASN A 158 -40.66 29.97 -31.86
CA ASN A 158 -40.85 29.28 -33.12
C ASN A 158 -42.32 28.92 -33.36
N ASN A 159 -43.06 28.56 -32.32
CA ASN A 159 -44.49 28.26 -32.44
C ASN A 159 -45.30 29.52 -32.79
N ASP A 160 -44.96 30.66 -32.19
CA ASP A 160 -45.58 31.96 -32.55
C ASP A 160 -45.27 32.36 -34.00
N GLN A 161 -44.05 32.07 -34.46
CA GLN A 161 -43.68 32.27 -35.87
C GLN A 161 -44.50 31.38 -36.81
N VAL A 162 -44.64 30.09 -36.50
CA VAL A 162 -45.49 29.19 -37.31
C VAL A 162 -46.95 29.63 -37.30
N ALA A 163 -47.47 30.08 -36.16
CA ALA A 163 -48.84 30.59 -36.06
C ALA A 163 -49.05 31.86 -36.90
N THR A 164 -48.04 32.74 -36.99
CA THR A 164 -48.11 33.95 -37.83
C THR A 164 -48.01 33.60 -39.32
N GLU A 165 -47.09 32.71 -39.71
CA GLU A 165 -46.99 32.18 -41.08
C GLU A 165 -48.31 31.49 -41.52
N GLN A 166 -48.94 30.72 -40.63
CA GLN A 166 -50.24 30.11 -40.91
C GLN A 166 -51.35 31.15 -41.09
N ALA A 167 -51.36 32.21 -40.26
CA ALA A 167 -52.35 33.28 -40.38
C ALA A 167 -52.17 34.12 -41.66
N GLU A 168 -50.93 34.28 -42.14
CA GLU A 168 -50.62 34.89 -43.44
C GLU A 168 -51.10 34.00 -44.58
N TYR A 169 -50.79 32.70 -44.54
CA TYR A 169 -51.28 31.73 -45.53
C TYR A 169 -52.82 31.67 -45.58
N GLU A 170 -53.50 31.65 -44.43
CA GLU A 170 -54.96 31.70 -44.36
C GLU A 170 -55.55 33.02 -44.86
N ARG A 171 -54.79 34.11 -44.84
CA ARG A 171 -55.18 35.39 -45.44
C ARG A 171 -55.01 35.34 -46.96
N GLU A 172 -53.87 34.86 -47.45
CA GLU A 172 -53.62 34.66 -48.88
C GLU A 172 -54.65 33.71 -49.50
N CYS A 173 -55.00 32.61 -48.82
CA CYS A 173 -56.07 31.72 -49.26
C CYS A 173 -57.43 32.44 -49.33
N ARG A 174 -57.75 33.31 -48.36
CA ARG A 174 -58.98 34.10 -48.39
C ARG A 174 -58.99 35.12 -49.52
N GLU A 175 -57.88 35.83 -49.73
CA GLU A 175 -57.73 36.79 -50.83
C GLU A 175 -57.84 36.08 -52.20
N LEU A 176 -57.21 34.92 -52.37
CA LEU A 176 -57.35 34.09 -53.57
C LEU A 176 -58.78 33.58 -53.76
N GLN A 177 -59.47 33.24 -52.66
CA GLN A 177 -60.86 32.80 -52.70
C GLN A 177 -61.80 33.95 -53.08
N GLU A 178 -61.61 35.15 -52.52
CA GLU A 178 -62.34 36.35 -52.91
C GLU A 178 -62.08 36.70 -54.39
N LEU A 179 -60.84 36.64 -54.85
CA LEU A 179 -60.47 36.90 -56.25
C LEU A 179 -61.06 35.85 -57.20
N MET A 180 -61.12 34.58 -56.78
CA MET A 180 -61.84 33.53 -57.49
C MET A 180 -63.35 33.82 -57.56
N GLU A 181 -63.97 34.29 -56.48
CA GLU A 181 -65.42 34.54 -56.44
C GLU A 181 -65.84 35.82 -57.17
N ASP A 182 -65.05 36.89 -57.08
CA ASP A 182 -65.38 38.21 -57.60
C ASP A 182 -64.89 38.44 -59.04
N GLU A 183 -63.70 37.96 -59.41
CA GLU A 183 -63.16 38.14 -60.78
C GLU A 183 -63.36 36.92 -61.67
N TYR A 184 -63.03 35.72 -61.18
CA TYR A 184 -62.99 34.54 -62.04
C TYR A 184 -64.36 33.86 -62.17
N LYS A 185 -65.20 33.83 -61.13
CA LYS A 185 -66.54 33.18 -61.20
C LYS A 185 -67.46 33.81 -62.26
N PRO A 186 -67.52 35.13 -62.45
CA PRO A 186 -68.26 35.74 -63.56
C PRO A 186 -67.64 35.40 -64.92
N TYR A 187 -66.30 35.36 -65.00
CA TYR A 187 -65.57 35.00 -66.22
C TYR A 187 -65.76 33.52 -66.59
N ILE A 188 -65.85 32.64 -65.59
CA ILE A 188 -66.19 31.22 -65.72
C ILE A 188 -67.65 31.08 -66.14
N ALA A 189 -68.59 31.85 -65.60
CA ALA A 189 -69.99 31.83 -66.05
C ALA A 189 -70.16 32.31 -67.51
N ASP A 190 -69.33 33.26 -67.97
CA ASP A 190 -69.28 33.70 -69.37
C ASP A 190 -68.57 32.68 -70.28
N LEU A 191 -67.56 31.96 -69.78
CA LEU A 191 -66.89 30.86 -70.50
C LEU A 191 -67.75 29.58 -70.57
N GLU A 192 -68.53 29.28 -69.53
CA GLU A 192 -69.51 28.19 -69.49
C GLU A 192 -70.65 28.43 -70.49
N LYS A 193 -71.00 29.70 -70.78
CA LYS A 193 -71.87 30.08 -71.90
C LYS A 193 -71.27 29.80 -73.28
N LEU A 194 -69.94 29.72 -73.39
CA LEU A 194 -69.19 29.50 -74.63
C LEU A 194 -68.76 28.04 -74.85
N LEU A 195 -68.92 27.16 -73.84
CA LEU A 195 -68.40 25.79 -73.85
C LEU A 195 -69.51 24.73 -73.87
N SER A 196 -70.57 24.96 -74.65
CA SER A 196 -71.24 23.86 -75.31
C SER A 196 -70.29 23.27 -76.37
N LEU A 197 -69.43 22.30 -76.00
CA LEU A 197 -68.88 21.23 -76.86
C LEU A 197 -67.79 20.41 -76.12
N GLY A 198 -68.21 19.35 -75.42
CA GLY A 198 -67.72 17.96 -75.53
C GLY A 198 -66.28 17.54 -75.20
N GLU A 199 -65.25 18.39 -75.27
CA GLU A 199 -63.85 17.91 -75.23
C GLU A 199 -63.11 18.17 -73.90
N ILE A 200 -63.70 18.94 -72.98
CA ILE A 200 -63.08 19.28 -71.67
C ILE A 200 -63.41 18.26 -70.57
N GLU A 201 -64.59 17.62 -70.61
CA GLU A 201 -64.96 16.57 -69.64
C GLU A 201 -64.02 15.35 -69.69
N ALA A 202 -63.42 15.07 -70.86
CA ALA A 202 -62.46 13.98 -71.01
C ALA A 202 -61.12 14.28 -70.32
N LYS A 203 -60.63 15.53 -70.38
CA LYS A 203 -59.40 15.95 -69.70
C LYS A 203 -59.58 16.17 -68.20
N TRP A 204 -60.77 16.57 -67.76
CA TRP A 204 -61.08 16.71 -66.34
C TRP A 204 -61.04 15.38 -65.60
N ARG A 205 -61.54 14.29 -66.21
CA ARG A 205 -61.43 12.94 -65.62
C ARG A 205 -60.00 12.42 -65.57
N GLU A 206 -59.13 12.86 -66.49
CA GLU A 206 -57.71 12.47 -66.51
C GLU A 206 -56.91 13.19 -65.41
N ILE A 207 -57.20 14.48 -65.15
CA ILE A 207 -56.58 15.28 -64.08
C ILE A 207 -57.08 14.82 -62.70
N GLU A 208 -58.38 14.56 -62.55
CA GLU A 208 -58.95 14.08 -61.28
C GLU A 208 -58.42 12.69 -60.88
N GLN A 209 -58.03 11.88 -61.87
CA GLN A 209 -57.40 10.57 -61.64
C GLN A 209 -55.92 10.71 -61.26
N GLN A 210 -55.18 11.65 -61.86
CA GLN A 210 -53.79 11.96 -61.47
C GLN A 210 -53.68 12.59 -60.08
N GLU A 211 -54.62 13.46 -59.70
CA GLU A 211 -54.63 14.06 -58.35
C GLU A 211 -54.94 13.05 -57.26
N ARG A 212 -55.80 12.06 -57.53
CA ARG A 212 -56.07 10.96 -56.59
C ARG A 212 -54.86 10.03 -56.43
N GLU A 213 -54.07 9.80 -57.48
CA GLU A 213 -52.83 9.01 -57.40
C GLU A 213 -51.74 9.72 -56.58
N ILE A 214 -51.57 11.04 -56.75
CA ILE A 214 -50.61 11.85 -55.97
C ILE A 214 -50.98 11.94 -54.48
N LEU A 215 -52.28 12.07 -54.17
CA LEU A 215 -52.77 12.09 -52.78
C LEU A 215 -52.56 10.75 -52.07
N VAL A 216 -52.81 9.64 -52.76
CA VAL A 216 -52.60 8.29 -52.23
C VAL A 216 -51.10 7.98 -52.06
N GLU A 217 -50.23 8.39 -52.99
CA GLU A 217 -48.78 8.25 -52.84
C GLU A 217 -48.22 9.09 -51.69
N SER A 218 -48.68 10.34 -51.51
CA SER A 218 -48.22 11.19 -50.41
C SER A 218 -48.71 10.68 -49.04
N PHE A 219 -49.91 10.09 -48.98
CA PHE A 219 -50.44 9.46 -47.77
C PHE A 219 -49.72 8.15 -47.45
N MET A 220 -49.37 7.34 -48.46
CA MET A 220 -48.53 6.16 -48.28
C MET A 220 -47.11 6.50 -47.81
N GLN A 221 -46.49 7.57 -48.35
CA GLN A 221 -45.16 8.03 -47.89
C GLN A 221 -45.22 8.61 -46.46
N LYS A 222 -46.27 9.35 -46.10
CA LYS A 222 -46.47 9.84 -44.72
C LYS A 222 -46.81 8.72 -43.74
N ALA A 223 -47.59 7.72 -44.14
CA ALA A 223 -47.86 6.53 -43.34
C ALA A 223 -46.60 5.68 -43.13
N GLN A 224 -45.75 5.52 -44.15
CA GLN A 224 -44.44 4.85 -44.03
C GLN A 224 -43.43 5.64 -43.16
N LEU A 225 -43.50 6.96 -43.13
CA LEU A 225 -42.68 7.80 -42.26
C LEU A 225 -43.17 7.77 -40.79
N LEU A 226 -44.48 7.69 -40.56
CA LEU A 226 -45.07 7.51 -39.23
C LEU A 226 -44.88 6.09 -38.68
N GLU A 227 -44.89 5.05 -39.52
CA GLU A 227 -44.47 3.69 -39.15
C GLU A 227 -42.98 3.59 -38.81
N LYS A 228 -42.14 4.49 -39.37
CA LYS A 228 -40.71 4.59 -39.06
C LYS A 228 -40.37 5.47 -37.85
N ALA A 229 -41.29 6.33 -37.40
CA ALA A 229 -41.05 7.30 -36.33
C ALA A 229 -41.56 6.89 -34.94
N ASN A 230 -42.14 5.69 -34.77
CA ASN A 230 -42.65 5.23 -33.47
C ASN A 230 -41.76 4.15 -32.83
N THR A 231 -41.21 4.48 -31.66
CA THR A 231 -40.76 3.60 -30.55
C THR A 231 -39.81 2.42 -30.82
N ARG A 232 -39.09 2.36 -31.94
CA ARG A 232 -38.04 1.34 -32.14
C ARG A 232 -36.64 1.73 -31.65
N ASN A 233 -36.22 3.00 -31.63
CA ASN A 233 -34.81 3.30 -31.28
C ASN A 233 -34.48 3.14 -29.79
N ALA A 234 -35.36 3.58 -28.88
CA ALA A 234 -35.13 3.40 -27.45
C ALA A 234 -35.33 1.95 -26.99
N LEU A 235 -36.23 1.21 -27.67
CA LEU A 235 -36.50 -0.20 -27.38
C LEU A 235 -35.46 -1.11 -28.02
N ALA A 236 -34.95 -0.78 -29.21
CA ALA A 236 -33.80 -1.45 -29.84
C ALA A 236 -32.49 -1.15 -29.11
N GLU A 237 -32.25 0.07 -28.60
CA GLU A 237 -31.11 0.32 -27.70
C GLU A 237 -31.24 -0.46 -26.39
N LEU A 238 -32.45 -0.61 -25.85
CA LEU A 238 -32.69 -1.38 -24.64
C LEU A 238 -32.58 -2.89 -24.90
N GLU A 239 -33.08 -3.38 -26.02
CA GLU A 239 -32.95 -4.77 -26.50
C GLU A 239 -31.49 -5.07 -26.81
N GLU A 240 -30.75 -4.20 -27.49
CA GLU A 240 -29.31 -4.34 -27.74
C GLU A 240 -28.52 -4.35 -26.41
N ARG A 241 -28.91 -3.51 -25.43
CA ARG A 241 -28.33 -3.55 -24.08
C ARG A 241 -28.69 -4.83 -23.33
N CYS A 242 -29.93 -5.30 -23.42
CA CYS A 242 -30.40 -6.53 -22.80
C CYS A 242 -29.75 -7.76 -23.44
N ASP A 243 -29.61 -7.80 -24.76
CA ASP A 243 -28.89 -8.81 -25.52
C ASP A 243 -27.41 -8.76 -25.22
N ALA A 244 -26.81 -7.58 -25.06
CA ALA A 244 -25.44 -7.44 -24.61
C ALA A 244 -25.26 -7.94 -23.17
N ILE A 245 -26.20 -7.68 -22.26
CA ILE A 245 -26.18 -8.18 -20.88
C ILE A 245 -26.41 -9.70 -20.85
N TYR A 246 -27.34 -10.21 -21.64
CA TYR A 246 -27.68 -11.62 -21.75
C TYR A 246 -26.53 -12.40 -22.37
N SER A 247 -25.95 -11.90 -23.47
CA SER A 247 -24.72 -12.42 -24.08
C SER A 247 -23.56 -12.40 -23.09
N LYS A 248 -23.38 -11.33 -22.31
CA LYS A 248 -22.35 -11.26 -21.24
C LYS A 248 -22.59 -12.27 -20.12
N THR A 249 -23.84 -12.48 -19.72
CA THR A 249 -24.21 -13.39 -18.63
C THR A 249 -24.05 -14.83 -19.09
N THR A 250 -24.44 -15.13 -20.33
CA THR A 250 -24.24 -16.41 -21.00
C THR A 250 -22.74 -16.68 -21.20
N ASP A 251 -21.95 -15.69 -21.62
CA ASP A 251 -20.49 -15.79 -21.69
C ASP A 251 -19.89 -16.05 -20.30
N LEU A 252 -20.28 -15.31 -19.26
CA LEU A 252 -19.85 -15.58 -17.86
C LEU A 252 -20.22 -16.99 -17.38
N TYR A 253 -21.43 -17.47 -17.71
CA TYR A 253 -21.89 -18.80 -17.35
C TYR A 253 -21.11 -19.89 -18.10
N MET A 254 -20.89 -19.70 -19.40
CA MET A 254 -20.02 -20.56 -20.22
C MET A 254 -18.59 -20.58 -19.69
N ARG A 255 -18.05 -19.43 -19.24
CA ARG A 255 -16.73 -19.34 -18.60
C ARG A 255 -16.67 -20.14 -17.31
N LEU A 256 -17.70 -20.06 -16.47
CA LEU A 256 -17.77 -20.81 -15.24
C LEU A 256 -17.84 -22.32 -15.53
N ASN A 257 -18.65 -22.73 -16.51
CA ASN A 257 -18.77 -24.13 -16.93
C ASN A 257 -17.49 -24.66 -17.58
N GLU A 258 -16.83 -23.89 -18.44
CA GLU A 258 -15.57 -24.31 -19.06
C GLU A 258 -14.43 -24.32 -18.04
N GLN A 259 -14.41 -23.38 -17.07
CA GLN A 259 -13.49 -23.44 -15.94
C GLN A 259 -13.72 -24.68 -15.07
N ASN A 260 -14.98 -25.04 -14.80
CA ASN A 260 -15.32 -26.24 -14.05
C ASN A 260 -14.91 -27.50 -14.82
N ARG A 261 -15.16 -27.54 -16.13
CA ARG A 261 -14.76 -28.65 -17.01
C ARG A 261 -13.24 -28.80 -17.11
N ILE A 262 -12.50 -27.69 -17.18
CA ILE A 262 -11.04 -27.68 -17.14
C ILE A 262 -10.55 -28.15 -15.76
N ARG A 263 -11.14 -27.71 -14.64
CA ARG A 263 -10.83 -28.25 -13.30
C ARG A 263 -11.05 -29.75 -13.22
N GLU A 264 -12.18 -30.25 -13.71
CA GLU A 264 -12.50 -31.69 -13.74
C GLU A 264 -11.53 -32.51 -14.61
N LEU A 265 -11.03 -31.93 -15.70
CA LEU A 265 -9.95 -32.54 -16.51
C LEU A 265 -8.59 -32.47 -15.81
N THR A 266 -8.40 -31.50 -14.92
CA THR A 266 -7.12 -31.20 -14.22
C THR A 266 -6.91 -32.06 -12.99
N ASP A 267 -7.98 -32.36 -12.23
CA ASP A 267 -7.92 -33.30 -11.12
C ASP A 267 -7.48 -34.72 -11.58
N LYS A 268 -7.54 -34.99 -12.89
CA LYS A 268 -7.00 -36.21 -13.53
C LYS A 268 -5.60 -36.06 -14.15
N LEU A 269 -5.08 -34.83 -14.26
CA LEU A 269 -3.78 -34.50 -14.88
C LEU A 269 -2.68 -34.13 -13.87
N GLY A 270 -3.01 -34.09 -12.58
CA GLY A 270 -2.17 -33.59 -11.47
C GLY A 270 -0.75 -34.16 -11.33
N ASP A 271 -0.39 -35.22 -12.05
CA ASP A 271 0.97 -35.81 -12.02
C ASP A 271 1.61 -36.05 -13.40
N LEU A 272 0.95 -35.75 -14.53
CA LEU A 272 1.37 -36.24 -15.85
C LEU A 272 2.23 -35.28 -16.71
N CYS A 273 2.45 -34.03 -16.30
CA CYS A 273 3.06 -33.01 -17.17
C CYS A 273 4.48 -32.52 -16.75
N LEU A 274 5.27 -33.38 -16.09
CA LEU A 274 6.68 -33.10 -15.77
C LEU A 274 7.68 -33.53 -16.87
N LYS A 275 7.26 -34.25 -17.92
CA LYS A 275 8.20 -34.63 -18.98
C LYS A 275 8.59 -33.38 -19.80
N PRO A 276 9.88 -32.99 -19.82
CA PRO A 276 10.31 -31.85 -20.63
C PRO A 276 10.06 -32.13 -22.13
N PRO A 277 9.74 -31.11 -22.94
CA PRO A 277 9.50 -31.30 -24.37
C PRO A 277 10.71 -31.90 -25.08
N GLU A 278 10.45 -32.74 -26.10
CA GLU A 278 11.49 -33.29 -26.96
C GLU A 278 11.96 -32.23 -27.97
N TRP A 279 12.76 -31.28 -27.48
CA TRP A 279 13.22 -30.12 -28.25
C TRP A 279 13.93 -30.44 -29.56
N GLY A 280 14.47 -31.66 -29.72
CA GLY A 280 15.08 -32.12 -30.97
C GLY A 280 14.09 -32.19 -32.13
N MET A 281 12.83 -32.51 -31.85
CA MET A 281 11.77 -32.68 -32.86
C MET A 281 11.05 -31.36 -33.19
N ILE A 282 11.15 -30.35 -32.33
CA ILE A 282 10.46 -29.08 -32.51
C ILE A 282 11.30 -28.13 -33.38
N THR A 283 10.69 -27.62 -34.46
CA THR A 283 11.33 -26.70 -35.39
C THR A 283 11.42 -25.29 -34.81
N LEU A 284 12.52 -24.60 -35.14
CA LEU A 284 12.76 -23.22 -34.74
C LEU A 284 12.01 -22.27 -35.69
N ARG A 285 11.06 -21.49 -35.18
CA ARG A 285 10.24 -20.54 -35.94
C ARG A 285 10.75 -19.12 -35.73
N THR A 286 10.76 -18.31 -36.79
CA THR A 286 11.04 -16.88 -36.71
C THR A 286 9.73 -16.13 -36.52
N VAL A 287 9.64 -15.31 -35.47
CA VAL A 287 8.45 -14.54 -35.11
C VAL A 287 8.80 -13.08 -34.83
N MET A 288 7.79 -12.20 -34.89
CA MET A 288 7.92 -10.84 -34.40
C MET A 288 7.76 -10.82 -32.88
N ARG A 289 8.80 -10.39 -32.18
CA ARG A 289 8.82 -10.13 -30.75
C ARG A 289 8.54 -8.65 -30.51
N THR A 290 7.43 -8.37 -29.85
CA THR A 290 7.01 -7.03 -29.44
C THR A 290 7.39 -6.79 -27.99
N ASN A 291 8.33 -5.87 -27.76
CA ASN A 291 8.77 -5.44 -26.45
C ASN A 291 8.07 -4.16 -26.05
N ILE A 292 7.59 -4.10 -24.81
CA ILE A 292 6.93 -2.93 -24.24
C ILE A 292 7.77 -2.45 -23.07
N ASN A 293 8.21 -1.19 -23.12
CA ASN A 293 9.03 -0.57 -22.09
C ASN A 293 8.43 0.76 -21.63
N TYR A 294 8.78 1.23 -20.44
CA TYR A 294 8.35 2.56 -20.00
C TYR A 294 9.18 3.64 -20.71
N ALA A 295 8.52 4.54 -21.44
CA ALA A 295 9.17 5.48 -22.37
C ALA A 295 10.20 6.39 -21.69
N ALA A 296 9.95 6.78 -20.43
CA ALA A 296 10.87 7.63 -19.69
C ALA A 296 12.22 6.95 -19.40
N LEU A 297 12.26 5.62 -19.23
CA LEU A 297 13.50 4.88 -19.02
C LEU A 297 14.40 4.95 -20.26
N LEU A 298 13.82 4.84 -21.45
CA LEU A 298 14.56 4.88 -22.71
C LEU A 298 15.14 6.27 -23.01
N ARG A 299 14.47 7.33 -22.55
CA ARG A 299 14.86 8.72 -22.88
C ARG A 299 15.82 9.36 -21.88
N ARG A 300 15.76 9.00 -20.59
CA ARG A 300 16.47 9.73 -19.52
C ARG A 300 17.54 8.91 -18.80
N GLY A 301 17.65 7.60 -19.03
CA GLY A 301 18.69 6.75 -18.44
C GLY A 301 18.75 6.78 -16.90
N GLY A 302 17.68 7.22 -16.23
CA GLY A 302 17.67 7.52 -14.80
C GLY A 302 16.48 6.94 -14.04
N GLU A 303 16.54 7.01 -12.71
CA GLU A 303 15.55 6.47 -11.78
C GLU A 303 14.18 7.19 -11.94
N VAL A 304 13.13 6.42 -12.23
CA VAL A 304 11.77 6.97 -12.40
C VAL A 304 11.10 7.09 -11.02
N LYS A 305 10.76 8.32 -10.62
CA LYS A 305 10.00 8.55 -9.39
C LYS A 305 8.55 8.08 -9.56
N LEU A 306 8.12 7.12 -8.74
CA LEU A 306 6.76 6.56 -8.79
C LEU A 306 5.65 7.60 -8.65
N SER A 307 5.87 8.68 -7.91
CA SER A 307 4.91 9.78 -7.73
C SER A 307 4.56 10.51 -9.03
N THR A 308 5.43 10.40 -10.04
CA THR A 308 5.30 11.02 -11.36
C THR A 308 4.95 10.03 -12.47
N VAL A 309 4.86 8.73 -12.15
CA VAL A 309 4.55 7.70 -13.14
C VAL A 309 3.16 7.93 -13.71
N GLN A 310 3.08 7.88 -15.03
CA GLN A 310 1.84 7.92 -15.80
C GLN A 310 1.46 6.49 -16.17
N CYS A 311 0.15 6.23 -16.16
CA CYS A 311 -0.41 4.92 -16.48
C CYS A 311 -1.11 4.89 -17.84
N SER A 312 -1.03 5.98 -18.61
CA SER A 312 -1.60 6.06 -19.96
C SER A 312 -0.78 5.29 -20.98
N ASP A 313 -1.39 4.93 -22.10
CA ASP A 313 -0.72 4.18 -23.17
C ASP A 313 0.49 4.91 -23.76
N THR A 314 0.43 6.24 -23.81
CA THR A 314 1.52 7.12 -24.27
C THR A 314 2.78 7.07 -23.39
N ALA A 315 2.67 6.57 -22.16
CA ALA A 315 3.80 6.42 -21.25
C ALA A 315 4.67 5.19 -21.58
N PHE A 316 4.21 4.32 -22.48
CA PHE A 316 4.91 3.11 -22.88
C PHE A 316 5.42 3.22 -24.33
N ALA A 317 6.65 2.77 -24.55
CA ALA A 317 7.25 2.63 -25.86
C ALA A 317 7.16 1.17 -26.30
N ILE A 318 6.71 0.97 -27.54
CA ILE A 318 6.58 -0.35 -28.16
C ILE A 318 7.67 -0.48 -29.23
N THR A 319 8.39 -1.59 -29.22
CA THR A 319 9.42 -1.90 -30.22
C THR A 319 9.23 -3.33 -30.70
N ALA A 320 9.40 -3.57 -31.99
CA ALA A 320 9.25 -4.88 -32.59
C ALA A 320 10.60 -5.36 -33.16
N THR A 321 10.97 -6.60 -32.86
CA THR A 321 12.24 -7.21 -33.27
C THR A 321 11.99 -8.63 -33.74
N LYS A 322 12.71 -9.11 -34.77
CA LYS A 322 12.63 -10.51 -35.17
C LYS A 322 13.40 -11.37 -34.17
N ALA A 323 12.78 -12.46 -33.72
CA ALA A 323 13.39 -13.43 -32.81
C ALA A 323 13.03 -14.85 -33.23
N ARG A 324 13.82 -15.84 -32.79
CA ARG A 324 13.64 -17.25 -33.17
C ARG A 324 13.40 -18.11 -31.94
N PHE A 325 12.29 -18.86 -31.95
CA PHE A 325 11.86 -19.70 -30.83
C PHE A 325 11.33 -21.06 -31.29
N LYS A 326 11.49 -22.06 -30.43
CA LYS A 326 10.83 -23.36 -30.49
C LYS A 326 9.64 -23.34 -29.54
N PHE A 327 8.45 -23.64 -30.04
CA PHE A 327 7.22 -23.64 -29.25
C PHE A 327 6.71 -25.07 -29.07
N ALA A 328 6.64 -25.55 -27.83
CA ALA A 328 6.07 -26.86 -27.52
C ALA A 328 4.54 -26.73 -27.36
N LEU A 329 3.83 -26.60 -28.49
CA LEU A 329 2.40 -26.28 -28.54
C LEU A 329 1.46 -27.50 -28.46
N GLU A 330 2.00 -28.72 -28.50
CA GLU A 330 1.19 -29.95 -28.55
C GLU A 330 0.25 -30.10 -27.34
N ARG A 331 0.72 -29.74 -26.14
CA ARG A 331 -0.08 -29.73 -24.92
C ARG A 331 0.34 -28.60 -23.99
N PRO A 332 -0.61 -27.96 -23.28
CA PRO A 332 -0.27 -27.00 -22.24
C PRO A 332 0.47 -27.71 -21.11
N TRP A 333 1.49 -27.02 -20.58
CA TRP A 333 2.27 -27.46 -19.42
C TRP A 333 1.53 -27.20 -18.10
N ALA A 334 0.85 -26.06 -18.00
CA ALA A 334 0.06 -25.65 -16.85
C ALA A 334 -1.07 -24.71 -17.29
N HIS A 335 -1.98 -24.39 -16.39
CA HIS A 335 -2.99 -23.34 -16.60
C HIS A 335 -3.21 -22.56 -15.30
N GLY A 336 -3.59 -21.30 -15.44
CA GLY A 336 -4.21 -20.51 -14.38
C GLY A 336 -5.64 -20.16 -14.75
N ASP A 337 -6.27 -19.28 -13.98
CA ASP A 337 -7.70 -18.95 -14.14
C ASP A 337 -8.08 -18.42 -15.54
N PHE A 338 -7.12 -17.79 -16.23
CA PHE A 338 -7.36 -17.10 -17.51
C PHE A 338 -6.46 -17.55 -18.65
N ARG A 339 -5.38 -18.29 -18.38
CA ARG A 339 -4.31 -18.57 -19.36
C ARG A 339 -3.78 -20.00 -19.27
N CYS A 340 -3.50 -20.57 -20.42
CA CYS A 340 -2.68 -21.78 -20.57
C CYS A 340 -1.20 -21.40 -20.71
N VAL A 341 -0.33 -22.24 -20.19
CA VAL A 341 1.12 -22.06 -20.18
C VAL A 341 1.77 -23.16 -21.03
N PHE A 342 2.72 -22.78 -21.88
CA PHE A 342 3.45 -23.66 -22.79
C PHE A 342 4.95 -23.48 -22.59
N HIS A 343 5.74 -24.53 -22.81
CA HIS A 343 7.20 -24.40 -22.83
C HIS A 343 7.63 -23.75 -24.13
N VAL A 344 8.54 -22.78 -24.04
CA VAL A 344 9.16 -22.14 -25.20
C VAL A 344 10.66 -22.09 -24.97
N ARG A 345 11.45 -22.26 -26.04
CA ARG A 345 12.92 -22.19 -25.97
C ARG A 345 13.46 -21.33 -27.08
N ASP A 346 14.37 -20.41 -26.77
CA ASP A 346 15.00 -19.58 -27.80
C ASP A 346 16.10 -20.34 -28.57
N GLN A 347 16.65 -19.69 -29.60
CA GLN A 347 17.78 -20.22 -30.37
C GLN A 347 19.06 -20.47 -29.54
N ASN A 348 19.20 -19.79 -28.40
CA ASN A 348 20.34 -19.89 -27.49
C ASN A 348 20.13 -20.95 -26.39
N LYS A 349 19.04 -21.72 -26.47
CA LYS A 349 18.62 -22.74 -25.49
C LYS A 349 18.17 -22.18 -24.14
N ASN A 350 17.84 -20.90 -24.04
CA ASN A 350 17.20 -20.34 -22.85
C ASN A 350 15.72 -20.75 -22.82
N ASP A 351 15.26 -21.19 -21.65
CA ASP A 351 13.90 -21.63 -21.43
C ASP A 351 12.99 -20.46 -21.01
N TYR A 352 11.83 -20.38 -21.67
CA TYR A 352 10.76 -19.43 -21.45
C TYR A 352 9.46 -20.17 -21.20
N VAL A 353 8.49 -19.45 -20.67
CA VAL A 353 7.08 -19.87 -20.65
C VAL A 353 6.27 -18.96 -21.55
N GLY A 354 5.47 -19.56 -22.42
CA GLY A 354 4.53 -18.88 -23.28
C GLY A 354 3.13 -19.00 -22.71
N LYS A 355 2.48 -17.88 -22.45
CA LYS A 355 1.14 -17.80 -21.86
C LYS A 355 0.15 -17.30 -22.91
N VAL A 356 -0.98 -17.98 -23.01
CA VAL A 356 -2.02 -17.66 -23.99
C VAL A 356 -3.38 -17.73 -23.30
N PHE A 357 -4.33 -16.86 -23.67
CA PHE A 357 -5.66 -16.84 -23.02
C PHE A 357 -6.44 -18.13 -23.30
N ILE A 358 -7.12 -18.67 -22.29
CA ILE A 358 -7.99 -19.85 -22.45
C ILE A 358 -9.16 -19.51 -23.38
N LEU A 359 -9.77 -18.34 -23.17
CA LEU A 359 -10.86 -17.81 -23.96
C LEU A 359 -10.31 -16.94 -25.07
N ARG A 360 -10.40 -17.43 -26.31
CA ARG A 360 -9.90 -16.75 -27.51
C ARG A 360 -10.95 -15.78 -28.03
N ARG A 361 -10.53 -14.54 -28.30
CA ARG A 361 -11.39 -13.50 -28.88
C ARG A 361 -10.84 -12.94 -30.20
N GLY A 362 -9.92 -13.65 -30.82
CA GLY A 362 -9.19 -13.21 -32.02
C GLY A 362 -7.92 -12.41 -31.69
N LEU A 363 -7.00 -12.38 -32.65
CA LEU A 363 -5.64 -11.82 -32.49
C LEU A 363 -5.66 -10.39 -31.93
N HIS A 364 -6.50 -9.50 -32.47
CA HIS A 364 -6.56 -8.10 -32.05
C HIS A 364 -6.96 -7.93 -30.58
N LYS A 365 -8.06 -8.59 -30.15
CA LYS A 365 -8.56 -8.52 -28.77
C LYS A 365 -7.58 -9.17 -27.79
N ASP A 366 -7.00 -10.31 -28.16
CA ASP A 366 -5.99 -11.01 -27.36
C ASP A 366 -4.73 -10.14 -27.19
N THR A 367 -4.24 -9.53 -28.27
CA THR A 367 -3.05 -8.64 -28.25
C THR A 367 -3.29 -7.43 -27.37
N TRP A 368 -4.45 -6.77 -27.49
CA TRP A 368 -4.78 -5.62 -26.64
C TRP A 368 -4.85 -5.98 -25.16
N CYS A 369 -5.44 -7.13 -24.82
CA CYS A 369 -5.45 -7.63 -23.44
C CYS A 369 -4.03 -7.98 -22.95
N ALA A 370 -3.22 -8.62 -23.80
CA ALA A 370 -1.84 -8.97 -23.50
C ALA A 370 -0.96 -7.73 -23.28
N HIS A 371 -1.18 -6.65 -24.04
CA HIS A 371 -0.52 -5.36 -23.84
C HIS A 371 -0.72 -4.85 -22.41
N ARG A 372 -1.95 -4.95 -21.86
CA ARG A 372 -2.26 -4.50 -20.50
C ARG A 372 -1.53 -5.32 -19.44
N VAL A 373 -1.42 -6.64 -19.64
CA VAL A 373 -0.66 -7.53 -18.74
C VAL A 373 0.81 -7.13 -18.73
N ILE A 374 1.45 -7.00 -19.90
CA ILE A 374 2.87 -6.63 -19.97
C ILE A 374 3.12 -5.23 -19.40
N LYS A 375 2.26 -4.24 -19.69
CA LYS A 375 2.36 -2.89 -19.09
C LYS A 375 2.29 -2.94 -17.56
N SER A 376 1.41 -3.77 -17.00
CA SER A 376 1.31 -3.99 -15.55
C SER A 376 2.61 -4.57 -14.99
N THR A 377 3.21 -5.55 -15.66
CA THR A 377 4.52 -6.10 -15.28
C THR A 377 5.65 -5.07 -15.37
N VAL A 378 5.64 -4.21 -16.39
CA VAL A 378 6.62 -3.11 -16.52
C VAL A 378 6.52 -2.12 -15.36
N LEU A 379 5.30 -1.74 -14.97
CA LEU A 379 5.06 -0.90 -13.78
C LEU A 379 5.51 -1.60 -12.50
N ALA A 380 5.22 -2.89 -12.36
CA ALA A 380 5.64 -3.69 -11.23
C ALA A 380 7.16 -3.78 -11.10
N ARG A 381 7.87 -3.92 -12.22
CA ARG A 381 9.34 -3.91 -12.24
C ARG A 381 9.91 -2.57 -11.79
N LEU A 382 9.38 -1.47 -12.30
CA LEU A 382 9.77 -0.11 -11.90
C LEU A 382 9.58 0.09 -10.39
N ALA A 383 8.41 -0.31 -9.88
CA ALA A 383 8.09 -0.22 -8.48
C ALA A 383 8.98 -1.13 -7.62
N GLY A 384 9.19 -2.38 -8.04
CA GLY A 384 10.01 -3.36 -7.35
C GLY A 384 11.42 -2.84 -7.13
N HIS A 385 12.06 -2.30 -8.18
CA HIS A 385 13.40 -1.72 -8.08
C HIS A 385 13.43 -0.52 -7.13
N ALA A 386 12.46 0.39 -7.23
CA ALA A 386 12.37 1.55 -6.34
C ALA A 386 12.09 1.16 -4.86
N PHE A 387 11.49 -0.01 -4.61
CA PHE A 387 11.20 -0.51 -3.27
C PHE A 387 12.40 -1.16 -2.57
N GLU A 388 13.41 -1.62 -3.30
CA GLU A 388 14.59 -2.31 -2.73
C GLU A 388 15.31 -1.45 -1.67
N LYS A 389 15.39 -0.13 -1.92
CA LYS A 389 16.01 0.82 -1.00
C LYS A 389 15.22 0.99 0.31
N PRO A 390 13.93 1.39 0.30
CA PRO A 390 13.17 1.56 1.53
C PRO A 390 13.01 0.25 2.33
N VAL A 391 12.82 -0.91 1.67
CA VAL A 391 12.76 -2.19 2.40
C VAL A 391 14.11 -2.53 3.04
N GLY A 392 15.22 -2.27 2.35
CA GLY A 392 16.56 -2.48 2.91
C GLY A 392 16.82 -1.62 4.15
N VAL A 393 16.39 -0.35 4.13
CA VAL A 393 16.48 0.54 5.31
C VAL A 393 15.62 0.00 6.46
N ALA A 394 14.37 -0.39 6.19
CA ALA A 394 13.47 -0.93 7.21
C ALA A 394 14.04 -2.22 7.85
N MET A 395 14.56 -3.13 7.04
CA MET A 395 15.13 -4.40 7.54
C MET A 395 16.40 -4.18 8.38
N LYS A 396 17.24 -3.19 8.04
CA LYS A 396 18.38 -2.80 8.88
C LYS A 396 17.95 -2.27 10.24
N VAL A 397 16.91 -1.43 10.29
CA VAL A 397 16.38 -0.90 11.56
C VAL A 397 15.84 -2.02 12.44
N LEU A 398 15.19 -3.02 11.84
CA LEU A 398 14.69 -4.21 12.53
C LEU A 398 15.79 -5.21 12.93
N ARG A 399 17.06 -4.92 12.62
CA ARG A 399 18.21 -5.83 12.84
C ARG A 399 17.98 -7.23 12.24
N ALA A 400 17.22 -7.30 11.14
CA ALA A 400 16.96 -8.55 10.46
C ALA A 400 18.25 -9.03 9.76
N SER A 401 18.46 -10.35 9.70
CA SER A 401 19.52 -10.96 8.87
C SER A 401 19.34 -10.63 7.39
N ALA A 402 18.08 -10.46 6.96
CA ALA A 402 17.64 -10.14 5.62
C ALA A 402 17.72 -8.65 5.26
N THR A 403 18.92 -8.04 5.31
CA THR A 403 19.07 -6.58 5.08
C THR A 403 19.04 -6.14 3.61
N LYS A 404 19.19 -7.07 2.67
CA LYS A 404 19.21 -6.80 1.22
C LYS A 404 18.12 -7.62 0.54
N TRP A 405 17.18 -6.93 -0.07
CA TRP A 405 16.10 -7.53 -0.86
C TRP A 405 16.18 -7.08 -2.31
N LYS A 406 15.94 -8.01 -3.22
CA LYS A 406 15.77 -7.74 -4.65
C LYS A 406 14.41 -8.23 -5.12
N LEU A 407 13.62 -7.34 -5.70
CA LEU A 407 12.28 -7.64 -6.21
C LEU A 407 12.33 -7.59 -7.73
N ASN A 408 12.51 -8.76 -8.34
CA ASN A 408 12.68 -8.91 -9.78
C ASN A 408 11.38 -9.44 -10.40
N PHE A 409 10.64 -8.58 -11.09
CA PHE A 409 9.52 -9.03 -11.91
C PHE A 409 10.04 -9.57 -13.25
N CYS A 410 9.58 -10.76 -13.66
CA CYS A 410 9.96 -11.37 -14.93
C CYS A 410 9.63 -10.43 -16.08
N GLU A 411 10.63 -10.15 -16.92
CA GLU A 411 10.40 -9.34 -18.11
C GLU A 411 9.58 -10.14 -19.12
N GLY A 412 8.46 -9.55 -19.53
CA GLY A 412 7.55 -10.16 -20.49
C GLY A 412 7.57 -9.43 -21.84
N PHE A 413 7.35 -10.18 -22.91
CA PHE A 413 7.19 -9.67 -24.27
C PHE A 413 6.10 -10.45 -24.99
N LEU A 414 5.66 -9.93 -26.14
CA LEU A 414 4.58 -10.52 -26.91
C LEU A 414 5.11 -11.13 -28.20
N VAL A 415 4.52 -12.25 -28.60
CA VAL A 415 4.74 -12.87 -29.90
C VAL A 415 3.40 -13.31 -30.48
N GLU A 416 3.28 -13.19 -31.79
CA GLU A 416 2.12 -13.69 -32.53
C GLU A 416 2.40 -15.12 -32.97
N ILE A 417 1.47 -16.02 -32.69
CA ILE A 417 1.59 -17.44 -33.03
C ILE A 417 0.27 -17.98 -33.58
N GLU A 418 0.35 -19.10 -34.29
CA GLU A 418 -0.81 -19.90 -34.62
C GLU A 418 -1.48 -20.41 -33.34
N ASP A 419 -2.81 -20.35 -33.27
CA ASP A 419 -3.55 -20.69 -32.07
C ASP A 419 -3.40 -22.19 -31.72
N PRO A 420 -2.76 -22.52 -30.57
CA PRO A 420 -2.57 -23.91 -30.17
C PRO A 420 -3.86 -24.57 -29.67
N LEU A 421 -4.95 -23.82 -29.48
CA LEU A 421 -6.23 -24.32 -28.94
C LEU A 421 -7.41 -23.94 -29.86
N PRO A 422 -7.43 -24.39 -31.13
CA PRO A 422 -8.37 -23.88 -32.15
C PRO A 422 -9.84 -24.15 -31.84
N LYS A 423 -10.16 -25.12 -30.97
CA LYS A 423 -11.53 -25.54 -30.60
C LYS A 423 -12.12 -24.81 -29.39
N SER A 424 -11.35 -23.99 -28.65
CA SER A 424 -11.85 -23.25 -27.47
C SER A 424 -12.34 -21.83 -27.80
N SER A 425 -12.40 -21.47 -29.08
CA SER A 425 -12.75 -20.12 -29.55
C SER A 425 -14.25 -19.98 -29.80
N MET A 426 -14.88 -18.98 -29.18
CA MET A 426 -16.09 -18.36 -29.73
C MET A 426 -15.62 -17.56 -30.95
N ARG A 427 -15.54 -18.22 -32.10
CA ARG A 427 -15.10 -17.58 -33.35
C ARG A 427 -16.12 -16.51 -33.74
N GLU A 428 -15.84 -15.25 -33.44
CA GLU A 428 -16.39 -14.15 -34.23
C GLU A 428 -15.83 -14.32 -35.65
N ASN A 429 -16.66 -14.85 -36.56
CA ASN A 429 -16.53 -14.92 -38.02
C ASN A 429 -15.11 -14.80 -38.61
N GLU A 430 -14.59 -15.93 -39.11
CA GLU A 430 -13.55 -16.09 -40.15
C GLU A 430 -12.18 -15.37 -40.03
N ALA A 431 -11.89 -14.60 -38.99
CA ALA A 431 -10.64 -13.85 -38.88
C ALA A 431 -9.55 -14.56 -38.04
N ASP A 432 -8.46 -14.93 -38.72
CA ASP A 432 -7.13 -15.35 -38.24
C ASP A 432 -7.04 -16.54 -37.28
N ASN A 433 -6.41 -17.64 -37.75
CA ASN A 433 -5.93 -18.76 -36.93
C ASN A 433 -4.76 -18.36 -36.00
N MET A 434 -4.62 -17.08 -35.67
CA MET A 434 -3.51 -16.51 -34.90
C MET A 434 -3.99 -15.99 -33.55
N THR A 435 -3.11 -16.04 -32.57
CA THR A 435 -3.33 -15.50 -31.23
C THR A 435 -2.05 -14.82 -30.73
N CYS A 436 -2.19 -14.00 -29.69
CA CYS A 436 -1.07 -13.38 -29.00
C CYS A 436 -0.62 -14.29 -27.84
N MET A 437 0.67 -14.60 -27.82
CA MET A 437 1.33 -15.27 -26.70
C MET A 437 2.19 -14.26 -25.92
N MET A 438 1.98 -14.22 -24.61
CA MET A 438 2.83 -13.50 -23.66
C MET A 438 3.96 -14.41 -23.24
N MET A 439 5.20 -14.06 -23.54
CA MET A 439 6.37 -14.82 -23.15
C MET A 439 7.13 -14.15 -22.02
N GLU A 440 7.64 -14.95 -21.08
CA GLU A 440 8.50 -14.52 -19.99
C GLU A 440 9.49 -15.63 -19.62
N GLU A 441 10.51 -15.29 -18.83
CA GLU A 441 11.50 -16.27 -18.37
C GLU A 441 10.85 -17.38 -17.52
N LYS A 442 11.27 -18.63 -17.76
CA LYS A 442 10.76 -19.77 -16.99
C LYS A 442 11.27 -19.73 -15.55
N LEU A 443 10.33 -19.86 -14.60
CA LEU A 443 10.63 -20.01 -13.18
C LEU A 443 10.76 -21.48 -12.78
N ASP A 444 11.50 -21.74 -11.71
CA ASP A 444 11.60 -23.07 -11.09
C ASP A 444 10.25 -23.47 -10.50
N ALA A 445 9.57 -24.41 -11.16
CA ALA A 445 8.23 -24.85 -10.79
C ALA A 445 8.17 -25.48 -9.40
N VAL A 446 9.26 -26.10 -8.93
CA VAL A 446 9.30 -26.76 -7.61
C VAL A 446 9.25 -25.73 -6.48
N LYS A 447 9.80 -24.54 -6.72
CA LYS A 447 9.89 -23.45 -5.72
C LYS A 447 8.82 -22.39 -5.92
N TYR A 448 7.99 -22.52 -6.95
CA TYR A 448 6.97 -21.56 -7.30
C TYR A 448 5.87 -21.51 -6.23
N LYS A 449 5.57 -20.31 -5.74
CA LYS A 449 4.52 -20.08 -4.74
C LYS A 449 3.71 -18.83 -5.06
N LYS A 450 2.42 -18.89 -4.76
CA LYS A 450 1.54 -17.72 -4.73
C LYS A 450 1.50 -17.18 -3.31
N TYR A 451 2.00 -15.96 -3.11
CA TYR A 451 2.11 -15.33 -1.79
C TYR A 451 0.86 -14.51 -1.44
N THR A 452 0.30 -13.83 -2.45
CA THR A 452 -0.94 -13.07 -2.33
C THR A 452 -1.80 -13.31 -3.57
N SER A 453 -3.12 -13.19 -3.41
CA SER A 453 -4.06 -13.14 -4.53
C SER A 453 -4.32 -11.69 -4.96
N SER A 454 -4.96 -11.52 -6.10
CA SER A 454 -5.56 -10.25 -6.54
C SER A 454 -6.56 -9.68 -5.53
N PHE A 455 -7.17 -10.53 -4.70
CA PHE A 455 -8.13 -10.18 -3.64
C PHE A 455 -7.53 -10.22 -2.22
N GLY A 456 -6.20 -10.24 -2.13
CA GLY A 456 -5.47 -10.06 -0.87
C GLY A 456 -4.76 -11.32 -0.40
N LYS A 457 -4.40 -11.37 0.88
CA LYS A 457 -3.67 -12.51 1.45
C LYS A 457 -4.48 -13.79 1.29
N LEU A 458 -3.85 -14.84 0.75
CA LEU A 458 -4.44 -16.17 0.72
C LEU A 458 -4.67 -16.63 2.16
N ALA A 459 -5.82 -17.25 2.45
CA ALA A 459 -5.99 -17.96 3.71
C ALA A 459 -4.85 -18.97 3.82
N SER A 460 -4.09 -18.96 4.92
CA SER A 460 -2.92 -19.82 5.05
C SER A 460 -3.36 -21.27 5.03
N GLU A 461 -3.20 -21.94 3.90
CA GLU A 461 -3.11 -23.39 3.90
C GLU A 461 -1.82 -23.73 4.64
N SER A 462 -2.01 -24.42 5.75
CA SER A 462 -1.00 -24.90 6.68
C SER A 462 0.10 -25.68 5.96
N ASN A 463 1.21 -25.02 5.65
CA ASN A 463 2.50 -25.70 5.46
C ASN A 463 3.40 -25.30 6.63
N ASP A 464 3.17 -25.94 7.77
CA ASP A 464 3.89 -25.75 9.03
C ASP A 464 5.40 -26.09 8.95
N ALA A 465 5.91 -26.50 7.78
CA ALA A 465 7.30 -26.94 7.57
C ALA A 465 8.26 -25.85 7.02
N GLU A 466 7.77 -24.69 6.56
CA GLU A 466 8.62 -23.61 5.99
C GLU A 466 8.48 -22.26 6.74
N GLY A 467 8.10 -22.33 8.01
CA GLY A 467 7.22 -21.38 8.71
C GLY A 467 7.65 -19.92 8.92
N ASP A 468 8.91 -19.53 8.75
CA ASP A 468 9.35 -18.14 9.05
C ASP A 468 9.72 -17.32 7.81
N ASP A 469 10.42 -17.92 6.85
CA ASP A 469 10.86 -17.21 5.64
C ASP A 469 9.68 -16.89 4.71
N VAL A 470 8.72 -17.81 4.56
CA VAL A 470 7.52 -17.59 3.75
C VAL A 470 6.64 -16.51 4.37
N ALA A 471 6.49 -16.51 5.71
CA ALA A 471 5.76 -15.47 6.41
C ALA A 471 6.41 -14.10 6.21
N ARG A 472 7.74 -14.02 6.28
CA ARG A 472 8.49 -12.79 6.02
C ARG A 472 8.35 -12.31 4.58
N VAL A 473 8.41 -13.22 3.60
CA VAL A 473 8.18 -12.87 2.19
C VAL A 473 6.77 -12.29 2.02
N CYS A 474 5.75 -12.90 2.63
CA CYS A 474 4.38 -12.39 2.64
C CYS A 474 4.29 -10.96 3.23
N GLU A 475 4.95 -10.69 4.35
CA GLU A 475 5.01 -9.34 4.94
C GLU A 475 5.66 -8.33 4.00
N VAL A 476 6.74 -8.72 3.31
CA VAL A 476 7.45 -7.85 2.38
C VAL A 476 6.61 -7.53 1.15
N VAL A 477 5.90 -8.51 0.58
CA VAL A 477 5.04 -8.27 -0.59
C VAL A 477 3.75 -7.52 -0.22
N ASP A 478 3.20 -7.72 0.98
CA ASP A 478 2.10 -6.89 1.50
C ASP A 478 2.55 -5.44 1.69
N ALA A 479 3.74 -5.24 2.31
CA ALA A 479 4.34 -3.92 2.46
C ALA A 479 4.64 -3.25 1.12
N PHE A 480 5.12 -4.03 0.13
CA PHE A 480 5.33 -3.57 -1.23
C PHE A 480 4.02 -3.07 -1.85
N SER A 481 2.94 -3.87 -1.78
CA SER A 481 1.61 -3.48 -2.28
C SER A 481 1.19 -2.13 -1.69
N HIS A 482 1.21 -2.02 -0.36
CA HIS A 482 0.85 -0.78 0.33
C HIS A 482 1.74 0.40 -0.05
N TRP A 483 3.05 0.18 -0.12
CA TRP A 483 4.01 1.22 -0.48
C TRP A 483 3.79 1.73 -1.92
N THR A 484 3.46 0.86 -2.87
CA THR A 484 3.17 1.27 -4.26
C THR A 484 1.94 2.15 -4.36
N TRP A 485 0.90 1.87 -3.55
CA TRP A 485 -0.29 2.71 -3.47
C TRP A 485 0.03 4.12 -2.98
N HIS A 486 0.74 4.26 -1.86
CA HIS A 486 1.05 5.58 -1.31
C HIS A 486 2.07 6.35 -2.15
N THR A 487 3.12 5.69 -2.61
CA THR A 487 4.22 6.34 -3.34
C THR A 487 3.81 6.76 -4.75
N SER A 488 2.81 6.09 -5.34
CA SER A 488 2.22 6.50 -6.62
C SER A 488 1.19 7.62 -6.50
N ASN A 489 1.02 8.24 -5.33
CA ASN A 489 -0.08 9.17 -5.04
C ASN A 489 -1.45 8.54 -5.26
N LYS A 490 -1.64 7.29 -4.80
CA LYS A 490 -2.90 6.54 -4.93
C LYS A 490 -3.34 6.33 -6.39
N ARG A 491 -2.38 6.30 -7.34
CA ARG A 491 -2.66 6.07 -8.76
C ARG A 491 -2.79 4.59 -9.07
N PHE A 492 -1.91 3.78 -8.50
CA PHE A 492 -1.92 2.33 -8.70
C PHE A 492 -1.35 1.57 -7.48
N MET A 493 -1.76 0.32 -7.35
CA MET A 493 -1.30 -0.65 -6.36
C MET A 493 -0.98 -1.95 -7.09
N ILE A 494 0.14 -2.58 -6.76
CA ILE A 494 0.54 -3.87 -7.34
C ILE A 494 0.22 -4.98 -6.34
N VAL A 495 -0.53 -5.99 -6.79
CA VAL A 495 -1.02 -7.14 -6.02
C VAL A 495 -0.85 -8.43 -6.82
N ASP A 496 -1.35 -9.55 -6.29
CA ASP A 496 -1.24 -10.89 -6.89
C ASP A 496 0.22 -11.36 -7.02
N HIS A 497 0.98 -11.19 -5.93
CA HIS A 497 2.39 -11.57 -5.87
C HIS A 497 2.56 -13.09 -5.87
N GLN A 498 3.16 -13.61 -6.92
CA GLN A 498 3.49 -15.01 -7.12
C GLN A 498 4.83 -15.17 -7.80
N GLY A 499 5.59 -16.21 -7.45
CA GLY A 499 6.92 -16.43 -8.01
C GLY A 499 7.81 -17.32 -7.16
N VAL A 500 9.12 -17.11 -7.27
CA VAL A 500 10.14 -17.93 -6.60
C VAL A 500 10.96 -17.06 -5.67
N TYR A 501 11.10 -17.51 -4.43
CA TYR A 501 11.98 -16.91 -3.43
C TYR A 501 13.27 -17.73 -3.29
N THR A 502 14.40 -17.04 -3.27
CA THR A 502 15.72 -17.63 -3.08
C THR A 502 16.59 -16.73 -2.20
N VAL A 503 17.55 -17.34 -1.51
CA VAL A 503 18.58 -16.62 -0.74
C VAL A 503 19.92 -16.92 -1.39
N GLU A 504 20.60 -15.89 -1.88
CA GLU A 504 21.94 -16.00 -2.46
C GLU A 504 22.92 -15.19 -1.60
N GLY A 505 23.74 -15.89 -0.81
CA GLY A 505 24.58 -15.25 0.20
C GLY A 505 23.72 -14.50 1.22
N SER A 506 23.91 -13.18 1.34
CA SER A 506 23.13 -12.31 2.23
C SER A 506 21.99 -11.57 1.52
N VAL A 507 21.66 -11.94 0.27
CA VAL A 507 20.66 -11.23 -0.55
C VAL A 507 19.43 -12.10 -0.73
N HIS A 508 18.31 -11.59 -0.26
CA HIS A 508 16.99 -12.18 -0.43
C HIS A 508 16.46 -11.77 -1.80
N LYS A 509 16.27 -12.73 -2.70
CA LYS A 509 15.81 -12.49 -4.06
C LYS A 509 14.41 -13.06 -4.23
N LEU A 510 13.48 -12.19 -4.60
CA LEU A 510 12.12 -12.54 -4.92
C LEU A 510 11.91 -12.32 -6.42
N LYS A 511 11.80 -13.41 -7.17
CA LYS A 511 11.55 -13.38 -8.61
C LYS A 511 10.06 -13.59 -8.85
N LEU A 512 9.35 -12.51 -9.13
CA LEU A 512 7.89 -12.45 -9.23
C LEU A 512 7.45 -12.49 -10.69
N THR A 513 6.26 -13.01 -10.92
CA THR A 513 5.63 -13.03 -12.23
C THR A 513 4.16 -12.66 -12.13
N ASP A 514 3.62 -12.21 -13.26
CA ASP A 514 2.19 -12.01 -13.49
C ASP A 514 1.48 -11.18 -12.41
N PRO A 515 2.00 -9.99 -12.07
CA PRO A 515 1.38 -9.12 -11.09
C PRO A 515 0.09 -8.51 -11.65
N MET A 516 -0.87 -8.28 -10.76
CA MET A 516 -2.05 -7.48 -11.07
C MET A 516 -1.85 -6.04 -10.60
N THR A 517 -2.20 -5.06 -11.45
CA THR A 517 -2.20 -3.65 -11.07
C THR A 517 -3.65 -3.16 -10.91
N SER A 518 -4.01 -2.69 -9.72
CA SER A 518 -5.26 -1.96 -9.47
C SER A 518 -4.98 -0.46 -9.49
N GLY A 519 -5.79 0.37 -10.16
CA GLY A 519 -5.52 1.82 -10.22
C GLY A 519 -6.69 2.67 -10.69
N ARG A 520 -6.65 3.97 -10.39
CA ARG A 520 -7.71 4.96 -10.71
C ARG A 520 -7.77 5.38 -12.19
N ASN A 521 -6.68 5.22 -12.95
CA ASN A 521 -6.54 5.78 -14.32
C ASN A 521 -6.04 4.77 -15.37
N LEU A 522 -5.96 3.47 -15.07
CA LEU A 522 -5.53 2.44 -16.03
C LEU A 522 -6.65 1.98 -16.98
N VAL A 523 -7.84 2.59 -16.87
CA VAL A 523 -9.07 2.20 -17.58
C VAL A 523 -9.70 3.38 -18.33
N THR A 524 -9.20 4.61 -18.15
CA THR A 524 -9.88 5.84 -18.61
C THR A 524 -9.96 6.01 -20.14
N ASN A 525 -9.17 5.30 -20.95
CA ASN A 525 -9.32 5.35 -22.42
C ASN A 525 -10.40 4.39 -22.96
N ALA A 526 -11.11 3.64 -22.12
CA ALA A 526 -12.28 2.87 -22.53
C ALA A 526 -13.59 3.67 -22.45
N MET A 527 -13.56 4.85 -21.83
CA MET A 527 -14.76 5.65 -21.58
C MET A 527 -15.30 6.37 -22.83
N GLU A 528 -14.49 6.58 -23.86
CA GLU A 528 -14.94 7.32 -25.06
C GLU A 528 -15.61 6.45 -26.14
N THR A 529 -15.56 5.11 -26.04
CA THR A 529 -16.17 4.23 -27.06
C THR A 529 -17.15 3.18 -26.55
N THR A 530 -17.22 2.90 -25.23
CA THR A 530 -18.18 1.94 -24.70
C THR A 530 -18.55 2.28 -23.27
N GLY A 531 -19.79 2.75 -23.02
CA GLY A 531 -20.35 3.08 -21.70
C GLY A 531 -20.53 1.87 -20.74
N ALA A 532 -19.57 0.94 -20.70
CA ALA A 532 -19.70 -0.39 -20.10
C ALA A 532 -18.80 -0.63 -18.86
N MET A 533 -18.24 0.40 -18.20
CA MET A 533 -17.24 0.17 -17.15
C MET A 533 -17.29 1.06 -15.89
N GLU A 534 -18.39 1.77 -15.61
CA GLU A 534 -18.50 2.53 -14.35
C GLU A 534 -18.44 1.62 -13.10
N SER A 535 -18.99 0.40 -13.14
CA SER A 535 -19.06 -0.48 -11.96
C SER A 535 -17.72 -1.14 -11.59
N ARG A 536 -16.81 -1.36 -12.54
CA ARG A 536 -15.47 -1.96 -12.27
C ARG A 536 -14.46 -0.92 -11.79
N HIS A 537 -14.66 0.34 -12.17
CA HIS A 537 -13.89 1.49 -11.68
C HIS A 537 -14.09 1.66 -10.17
N ILE A 538 -15.33 1.54 -9.71
CA ILE A 538 -15.68 1.57 -8.29
C ILE A 538 -15.08 0.34 -7.58
N LEU A 539 -15.29 -0.88 -8.08
CA LEU A 539 -14.76 -2.09 -7.42
C LEU A 539 -13.23 -2.12 -7.25
N GLY A 540 -12.43 -1.69 -8.23
CA GLY A 540 -10.96 -1.68 -8.12
C GLY A 540 -10.42 -0.63 -7.15
N ILE A 541 -11.05 0.55 -7.12
CA ILE A 541 -10.69 1.67 -6.23
C ILE A 541 -11.18 1.38 -4.80
N THR A 542 -12.45 0.98 -4.65
CA THR A 542 -13.04 0.57 -3.36
C THR A 542 -12.31 -0.64 -2.77
N TYR A 543 -11.77 -1.54 -3.60
CA TYR A 543 -10.95 -2.65 -3.15
C TYR A 543 -9.53 -2.22 -2.73
N ALA A 544 -8.87 -1.33 -3.47
CA ALA A 544 -7.57 -0.79 -3.05
C ALA A 544 -7.69 0.01 -1.74
N GLU A 545 -8.76 0.80 -1.61
CA GLU A 545 -9.11 1.54 -0.40
C GLU A 545 -9.52 0.59 0.74
N GLY A 546 -10.29 -0.47 0.45
CA GLY A 546 -10.68 -1.50 1.41
C GLY A 546 -9.52 -2.36 1.89
N TYR A 547 -8.57 -2.71 1.01
CA TYR A 547 -7.36 -3.46 1.35
C TYR A 547 -6.41 -2.60 2.20
N ALA A 548 -6.22 -1.32 1.85
CA ALA A 548 -5.49 -0.36 2.67
C ALA A 548 -6.14 -0.17 4.06
N SER A 549 -7.47 -0.03 4.10
CA SER A 549 -8.25 0.10 5.35
C SER A 549 -8.19 -1.16 6.23
N ASN A 550 -8.20 -2.36 5.61
CA ASN A 550 -8.04 -3.64 6.30
C ASN A 550 -6.61 -3.81 6.86
N TRP A 551 -5.59 -3.35 6.15
CA TRP A 551 -4.21 -3.34 6.66
C TRP A 551 -4.06 -2.42 7.90
N GLU A 552 -4.63 -1.22 7.85
CA GLU A 552 -4.65 -0.29 9.00
C GLU A 552 -5.43 -0.85 10.20
N SER A 553 -6.48 -1.63 9.94
CA SER A 553 -7.25 -2.35 10.95
C SER A 553 -6.48 -3.53 11.56
N ARG A 554 -5.65 -4.24 10.77
CA ARG A 554 -4.81 -5.36 11.24
C ARG A 554 -3.65 -4.94 12.13
N LYS A 555 -3.10 -3.72 11.96
CA LYS A 555 -2.15 -3.11 12.92
C LYS A 555 -2.70 -3.05 14.35
N GLN A 556 -4.02 -3.04 14.50
CA GLN A 556 -4.69 -2.96 15.80
C GLN A 556 -5.00 -4.34 16.40
N GLY A 557 -5.02 -5.39 15.57
CA GLY A 557 -5.23 -6.78 15.97
C GLY A 557 -3.94 -7.51 16.37
N CYS A 558 -2.79 -7.11 15.80
CA CYS A 558 -1.48 -7.69 16.14
C CYS A 558 -1.04 -7.36 17.59
N SER A 559 -1.66 -6.37 18.23
CA SER A 559 -1.48 -6.03 19.65
C SER A 559 -2.29 -6.93 20.61
N ARG A 560 -3.04 -7.95 20.12
CA ARG A 560 -4.06 -8.65 20.91
C ARG A 560 -4.06 -10.19 20.90
N VAL A 561 -3.03 -10.89 20.39
CA VAL A 561 -2.96 -12.37 20.41
C VAL A 561 -1.50 -12.84 20.56
N LYS A 562 -1.01 -13.67 21.49
CA LYS A 562 -1.48 -14.33 22.72
C LYS A 562 -0.21 -14.70 23.52
N THR A 563 -0.07 -14.23 24.76
CA THR A 563 0.61 -14.96 25.83
C THR A 563 -0.30 -16.14 26.17
N LYS A 564 0.00 -17.33 25.65
CA LYS A 564 -0.57 -18.59 26.17
C LYS A 564 0.56 -19.35 26.87
N ARG A 565 0.41 -19.49 28.19
CA ARG A 565 1.15 -20.43 29.02
C ARG A 565 0.99 -21.84 28.45
N ILE A 566 2.11 -22.51 28.20
CA ILE A 566 2.39 -23.86 28.71
C ILE A 566 3.71 -23.73 29.46
#